data_AF-A0A1H3A4Z4-F1
#
_entry.id   AF-A0A1H3A4Z4-F1
#
_cell.length_a   1.000
_cell.length_b   1.000
_cell.length_c   1.000
_cell.angle_alpha   90.00
_cell.angle_beta   90.00
_cell.angle_gamma   90.00
#
_symmetry.space_group_name_H-M   'P 1'
#
loop_
_entity.id
_entity.type
_entity.pdbx_description
1 polymer ?
#
loop_
_entity_poly.entity_id
_entity_poly.type
_entity_poly.pdbx_seq_one_letter_code
_entity_poly.pdbx_strand_id
1 'polypeptide(L)'
;METSSARHLETVQPDWDDLPLACELLELRRREPNADLRTLAFNRGVVGSRKVQHVTRLLELLDLLDEGELTERGRWLTEAYEPALQQSHSGAKLGIGVKDSLSCTEQALLWMVIFYEHRLPMLAVLHQLTVETVPTTQDTPAAQRFGERIDHLYPDVDSDSSWVPRAKVHYKWLVHLELAKIRSSSYVLTEIGDGVFEQVEAEYPDQWDSIQIHTGPTLSDFG
;
A
#
# COMPACT_ATOMS: atom_id res chain seq x y z
N MET A 1 -14.30 -19.44 4.10
CA MET A 1 -12.98 -19.34 4.75
C MET A 1 -12.18 -18.37 3.90
N GLU A 2 -12.17 -17.09 4.28
CA GLU A 2 -11.39 -16.08 3.58
C GLU A 2 -9.92 -16.30 3.91
N THR A 3 -9.22 -16.99 3.02
CA THR A 3 -7.75 -17.11 3.09
C THR A 3 -7.15 -15.87 2.45
N SER A 4 -7.30 -14.73 3.12
CA SER A 4 -6.43 -13.59 2.86
C SER A 4 -5.04 -13.97 3.34
N SER A 5 -4.07 -14.00 2.43
CA SER A 5 -2.66 -14.24 2.72
C SER A 5 -1.96 -13.01 3.33
N ALA A 6 -2.73 -12.07 3.89
CA ALA A 6 -2.27 -10.90 4.64
C ALA A 6 -1.53 -11.28 5.95
N ARG A 7 -0.53 -12.15 5.86
CA ARG A 7 0.41 -12.45 6.92
C ARG A 7 1.44 -11.33 6.93
N HIS A 8 1.29 -10.47 7.92
CA HIS A 8 2.34 -9.65 8.51
C HIS A 8 2.90 -8.51 7.65
N LEU A 9 2.19 -7.39 7.66
CA LEU A 9 2.83 -6.10 7.45
C LEU A 9 2.90 -5.34 8.77
N GLU A 10 4.11 -5.33 9.33
CA GLU A 10 4.44 -4.66 10.59
C GLU A 10 4.65 -3.15 10.39
N THR A 11 3.96 -2.35 11.20
CA THR A 11 4.21 -0.95 11.61
C THR A 11 4.34 0.15 10.55
N VAL A 12 4.99 -0.07 9.41
CA VAL A 12 5.06 0.89 8.30
C VAL A 12 4.74 0.10 7.03
N GLN A 13 3.59 0.35 6.46
CA GLN A 13 3.28 -0.18 5.13
C GLN A 13 4.05 0.67 4.11
N PRO A 14 4.76 0.08 3.15
CA PRO A 14 5.18 0.83 1.98
C PRO A 14 3.92 1.34 1.27
N ASP A 15 3.90 2.62 0.98
CA ASP A 15 2.81 3.26 0.26
C ASP A 15 3.15 3.38 -1.23
N TRP A 16 2.27 4.02 -1.99
CA TRP A 16 2.42 4.19 -3.43
C TRP A 16 3.77 4.84 -3.83
N ASP A 17 4.36 5.67 -2.96
CA ASP A 17 5.65 6.33 -3.20
C ASP A 17 6.81 5.32 -3.31
N ASP A 18 6.61 4.09 -2.83
CA ASP A 18 7.63 3.04 -2.76
C ASP A 18 7.63 2.12 -3.96
N LEU A 19 6.59 2.16 -4.79
CA LEU A 19 6.45 1.28 -5.95
C LEU A 19 7.52 1.47 -7.03
N PRO A 20 7.96 2.69 -7.36
CA PRO A 20 9.02 2.84 -8.36
C PRO A 20 10.31 2.16 -7.90
N LEU A 21 10.68 2.34 -6.63
CA LEU A 21 11.82 1.64 -6.04
C LEU A 21 11.60 0.12 -6.00
N ALA A 22 10.39 -0.35 -5.70
CA ALA A 22 10.07 -1.78 -5.72
C ALA A 22 10.30 -2.40 -7.10
N CYS A 23 9.87 -1.73 -8.17
CA CYS A 23 10.09 -2.17 -9.54
C CYS A 23 11.57 -2.23 -9.90
N GLU A 24 12.32 -1.17 -9.55
CA GLU A 24 13.75 -1.09 -9.83
C GLU A 24 14.55 -2.17 -9.07
N LEU A 25 14.15 -2.51 -7.84
CA LEU A 25 14.76 -3.59 -7.06
C LEU A 25 14.48 -4.97 -7.67
N LEU A 26 13.27 -5.22 -8.17
CA LEU A 26 12.94 -6.47 -8.87
C LEU A 26 13.75 -6.60 -10.17
N GLU A 27 13.87 -5.50 -10.93
CA GLU A 27 14.66 -5.43 -12.15
C GLU A 27 16.15 -5.70 -11.86
N LEU A 28 16.67 -5.08 -10.80
CA LEU A 28 18.03 -5.30 -10.30
C LEU A 28 18.31 -6.75 -9.97
N ARG A 29 17.41 -7.39 -9.19
CA ARG A 29 17.53 -8.80 -8.87
C ARG A 29 17.51 -9.67 -10.13
N ARG A 30 16.69 -9.34 -11.12
CA ARG A 30 16.66 -10.07 -12.40
C ARG A 30 18.00 -9.99 -13.14
N ARG A 31 18.61 -8.80 -13.19
CA ARG A 31 19.90 -8.58 -13.90
C ARG A 31 21.07 -9.20 -13.16
N GLU A 32 21.06 -9.16 -11.84
CA GLU A 32 22.17 -9.58 -10.99
C GLU A 32 21.69 -10.56 -9.90
N PRO A 33 21.31 -11.81 -10.26
CA PRO A 33 20.61 -12.73 -9.36
C PRO A 33 21.36 -13.04 -8.07
N ASN A 34 22.69 -13.14 -8.12
CA ASN A 34 23.50 -13.59 -6.98
C ASN A 34 24.09 -12.45 -6.15
N ALA A 35 23.89 -11.20 -6.55
CA ALA A 35 24.52 -10.07 -5.88
C ALA A 35 23.66 -9.55 -4.72
N ASP A 36 24.30 -9.02 -3.69
CA ASP A 36 23.60 -8.43 -2.55
C ASP A 36 22.81 -7.19 -3.02
N LEU A 37 21.48 -7.28 -2.98
CA LEU A 37 20.58 -6.23 -3.46
C LEU A 37 20.82 -4.88 -2.78
N ARG A 38 21.23 -4.88 -1.51
CA ARG A 38 21.55 -3.64 -0.77
C ARG A 38 22.78 -2.98 -1.35
N THR A 39 23.83 -3.77 -1.58
CA THR A 39 25.05 -3.31 -2.25
C THR A 39 24.76 -2.83 -3.67
N LEU A 40 23.94 -3.55 -4.43
CA LEU A 40 23.54 -3.15 -5.78
C LEU A 40 22.78 -1.82 -5.79
N ALA A 41 21.80 -1.66 -4.90
CA ALA A 41 21.05 -0.42 -4.75
C ALA A 41 22.00 0.72 -4.37
N PHE A 42 22.83 0.55 -3.35
CA PHE A 42 23.78 1.58 -2.93
C PHE A 42 24.75 2.01 -4.07
N ASN A 43 25.22 1.05 -4.87
CA ASN A 43 26.15 1.33 -5.97
C ASN A 43 25.51 2.08 -7.15
N ARG A 44 24.19 1.93 -7.37
CA ARG A 44 23.50 2.54 -8.50
C ARG A 44 22.77 3.85 -8.17
N GLY A 45 22.65 4.23 -6.89
CA GLY A 45 21.99 5.47 -6.50
C GLY A 45 21.91 5.67 -4.99
N VAL A 46 21.50 6.88 -4.58
CA VAL A 46 21.43 7.26 -3.16
C VAL A 46 20.09 6.83 -2.58
N VAL A 47 20.04 5.62 -2.02
CA VAL A 47 18.88 5.12 -1.27
C VAL A 47 19.33 4.68 0.11
N GLY A 48 18.59 5.08 1.14
CA GLY A 48 18.87 4.67 2.51
C GLY A 48 18.71 3.16 2.69
N SER A 49 19.67 2.51 3.35
CA SER A 49 19.66 1.05 3.58
C SER A 49 18.37 0.54 4.22
N ARG A 50 17.81 1.31 5.16
CA ARG A 50 16.53 1.01 5.81
C ARG A 50 15.37 0.99 4.81
N LYS A 51 15.38 1.89 3.82
CA LYS A 51 14.34 1.97 2.79
C LYS A 51 14.40 0.78 1.85
N VAL A 52 15.61 0.40 1.42
CA VAL A 52 15.82 -0.82 0.61
C VAL A 52 15.30 -2.03 1.36
N GLN A 53 15.70 -2.22 2.63
CA GLN A 53 15.22 -3.34 3.45
C GLN A 53 13.69 -3.35 3.57
N HIS A 54 13.08 -2.18 3.75
CA HIS A 54 11.63 -2.04 3.85
C HIS A 54 10.91 -2.49 2.58
N VAL A 55 11.38 -2.03 1.42
CA VAL A 55 10.79 -2.36 0.12
C VAL A 55 11.09 -3.81 -0.26
N THR A 56 12.27 -4.35 0.05
CA THR A 56 12.54 -5.78 -0.14
C THR A 56 11.58 -6.64 0.66
N ARG A 57 11.32 -6.29 1.93
CA ARG A 57 10.33 -7.00 2.76
C ARG A 57 8.93 -6.94 2.16
N LEU A 58 8.52 -5.81 1.58
CA LEU A 58 7.26 -5.73 0.84
C LEU A 58 7.22 -6.71 -0.33
N LEU A 59 8.27 -6.71 -1.15
CA LEU A 59 8.34 -7.60 -2.31
C LEU A 59 8.25 -9.08 -1.89
N GLU A 60 8.84 -9.44 -0.75
CA GLU A 60 8.69 -10.77 -0.15
C GLU A 60 7.25 -11.05 0.29
N LEU A 61 6.61 -10.09 0.94
CA LEU A 61 5.22 -10.22 1.40
C LEU A 61 4.20 -10.27 0.25
N LEU A 62 4.55 -9.69 -0.90
CA LEU A 62 3.78 -9.76 -2.14
C LEU A 62 4.06 -11.03 -2.96
N ASP A 63 4.89 -11.94 -2.44
CA ASP A 63 5.36 -13.15 -3.12
C ASP A 63 6.04 -12.83 -4.47
N LEU A 64 6.76 -11.71 -4.52
CA LEU A 64 7.59 -11.28 -5.66
C LEU A 64 9.05 -11.62 -5.46
N LEU A 65 9.47 -11.72 -4.20
CA LEU A 65 10.74 -12.28 -3.79
C LEU A 65 10.49 -13.41 -2.77
N ASP A 66 11.38 -14.39 -2.74
CA ASP A 66 11.45 -15.42 -1.71
C ASP A 66 12.91 -15.57 -1.28
N GLU A 67 13.19 -15.32 0.00
CA GLU A 67 14.55 -15.25 0.56
C GLU A 67 15.51 -14.36 -0.29
N GLY A 68 14.96 -13.31 -0.91
CA GLY A 68 15.69 -12.39 -1.77
C GLY A 68 15.82 -12.81 -3.25
N GLU A 69 15.33 -13.99 -3.64
CA GLU A 69 15.30 -14.50 -5.01
C GLU A 69 13.97 -14.19 -5.70
N LEU A 70 13.95 -14.06 -7.04
CA LEU A 70 12.70 -13.83 -7.78
C LEU A 70 11.84 -15.10 -7.84
N THR A 71 10.61 -14.99 -7.34
CA THR A 71 9.54 -15.98 -7.52
C THR A 71 9.05 -16.00 -8.97
N GLU A 72 8.18 -16.95 -9.33
CA GLU A 72 7.56 -16.96 -10.67
C GLU A 72 6.75 -15.68 -10.93
N ARG A 73 5.99 -15.23 -9.92
CA ARG A 73 5.21 -13.99 -9.96
C ARG A 73 6.13 -12.77 -10.12
N GLY A 74 7.23 -12.73 -9.36
CA GLY A 74 8.24 -11.68 -9.46
C GLY A 74 8.89 -11.61 -10.85
N ARG A 75 9.26 -12.76 -11.42
CA ARG A 75 9.83 -12.82 -12.78
C ARG A 75 8.85 -12.30 -13.83
N TRP A 76 7.61 -12.75 -13.78
CA TRP A 76 6.60 -12.31 -14.74
C TRP A 76 6.37 -10.80 -14.66
N LEU A 77 6.31 -10.23 -13.45
CA LEU A 77 6.22 -8.79 -13.27
C LEU A 77 7.42 -8.04 -13.87
N THR A 78 8.64 -8.53 -13.66
CA THR A 78 9.85 -7.87 -14.20
C THR A 78 9.93 -7.82 -15.72
N GLU A 79 9.20 -8.68 -16.43
CA GLU A 79 9.14 -8.65 -17.90
C GLU A 79 8.30 -7.49 -18.44
N ALA A 80 7.32 -7.04 -17.66
CA ALA A 80 6.41 -5.96 -18.03
C ALA A 80 6.91 -4.57 -17.64
N TYR A 81 8.03 -4.49 -16.90
CA TYR A 81 8.52 -3.24 -16.34
C TYR A 81 9.37 -2.44 -17.33
N GLU A 82 9.09 -1.15 -17.44
CA GLU A 82 9.87 -0.24 -18.27
C GLU A 82 11.14 0.18 -17.51
N PRO A 83 12.33 0.04 -18.11
CA PRO A 83 13.58 0.40 -17.46
C PRO A 83 13.61 1.87 -17.03
N ALA A 84 14.15 2.15 -15.84
CA ALA A 84 14.36 3.50 -15.36
C ALA A 84 15.34 4.28 -16.27
N LEU A 85 15.11 5.59 -16.42
CA LEU A 85 15.99 6.48 -17.18
C LEU A 85 17.25 6.72 -16.36
N GLN A 86 18.38 6.10 -16.74
CA GLN A 86 19.67 6.02 -16.01
C GLN A 86 20.39 7.36 -15.72
N GLN A 87 19.69 8.44 -15.48
CA GLN A 87 20.26 9.71 -15.06
C GLN A 87 19.93 9.94 -13.59
N SER A 88 20.66 9.27 -12.71
CA SER A 88 20.73 9.60 -11.30
C SER A 88 21.27 11.04 -11.16
N HIS A 89 20.38 12.02 -11.04
CA HIS A 89 20.75 13.39 -10.75
C HIS A 89 20.96 13.55 -9.24
N SER A 90 21.98 14.32 -8.87
CA SER A 90 22.17 14.79 -7.50
C SER A 90 20.90 15.54 -7.04
N GLY A 91 20.21 15.01 -6.03
CA GLY A 91 19.00 15.63 -5.45
C GLY A 91 17.65 15.01 -5.85
N ALA A 92 17.63 13.88 -6.57
CA ALA A 92 16.38 13.16 -6.86
C ALA A 92 15.66 12.70 -5.57
N LYS A 93 14.33 12.81 -5.54
CA LYS A 93 13.50 12.37 -4.40
C LYS A 93 13.48 10.85 -4.22
N LEU A 94 13.72 10.09 -5.30
CA LEU A 94 13.71 8.63 -5.38
C LEU A 94 15.01 8.17 -6.06
N GLY A 95 15.65 7.10 -5.59
CA GLY A 95 16.74 6.39 -6.29
C GLY A 95 16.35 4.92 -6.39
N ILE A 96 16.57 4.18 -7.49
CA ILE A 96 17.77 3.83 -8.27
C ILE A 96 17.53 3.98 -9.81
N GLY A 97 17.48 5.23 -10.26
CA GLY A 97 18.05 5.63 -11.56
C GLY A 97 17.12 5.79 -12.77
N VAL A 98 16.05 6.60 -12.81
CA VAL A 98 15.07 7.06 -11.81
C VAL A 98 13.72 7.00 -12.52
N LYS A 99 12.73 6.37 -11.88
CA LYS A 99 11.36 6.31 -12.36
C LYS A 99 10.44 7.16 -11.45
N ASP A 100 10.03 8.33 -11.93
CA ASP A 100 9.17 9.24 -11.16
C ASP A 100 7.72 8.72 -11.03
N SER A 101 7.31 7.87 -11.96
CA SER A 101 5.97 7.25 -11.98
C SER A 101 6.01 5.92 -12.72
N LEU A 102 5.07 5.05 -12.40
CA LEU A 102 4.86 3.80 -13.11
C LEU A 102 4.01 4.02 -14.37
N SER A 103 4.27 3.26 -15.43
CA SER A 103 3.37 3.16 -16.57
C SER A 103 2.02 2.56 -16.14
N CYS A 104 0.96 2.77 -16.93
CA CYS A 104 -0.35 2.19 -16.62
C CYS A 104 -0.31 0.66 -16.47
N THR A 105 0.53 -0.01 -17.27
CA THR A 105 0.74 -1.46 -17.18
C THR A 105 1.35 -1.85 -15.83
N GLU A 106 2.42 -1.17 -15.42
CA GLU A 106 3.09 -1.45 -14.15
C GLU A 106 2.19 -1.19 -12.94
N GLN A 107 1.42 -0.09 -13.00
CA GLN A 107 0.42 0.22 -11.98
C GLN A 107 -0.62 -0.89 -11.89
N ALA A 108 -1.20 -1.31 -13.02
CA ALA A 108 -2.21 -2.37 -13.03
C ALA A 108 -1.67 -3.69 -12.49
N LEU A 109 -0.43 -4.04 -12.84
CA LEU A 109 0.19 -5.28 -12.42
C LEU A 109 0.55 -5.31 -10.93
N LEU A 110 1.18 -4.25 -10.44
CA LEU A 110 1.42 -4.09 -9.01
C LEU A 110 0.10 -4.02 -8.23
N TRP A 111 -0.91 -3.38 -8.80
CA TRP A 111 -2.23 -3.34 -8.22
C TRP A 111 -2.84 -4.73 -8.11
N MET A 112 -2.75 -5.58 -9.14
CA MET A 112 -3.24 -6.96 -9.04
C MET A 112 -2.57 -7.73 -7.91
N VAL A 113 -1.26 -7.56 -7.71
CA VAL A 113 -0.53 -8.24 -6.64
C VAL A 113 -0.89 -7.69 -5.27
N ILE A 114 -0.95 -6.36 -5.13
CA ILE A 114 -1.36 -5.71 -3.89
C ILE A 114 -2.79 -6.05 -3.54
N PHE A 115 -3.70 -6.02 -4.51
CA PHE A 115 -5.10 -6.36 -4.30
C PHE A 115 -5.23 -7.83 -3.90
N TYR A 116 -4.47 -8.75 -4.49
CA TYR A 116 -4.51 -10.15 -4.08
C TYR A 116 -4.13 -10.33 -2.59
N GLU A 117 -3.10 -9.63 -2.11
CA GLU A 117 -2.62 -9.75 -0.71
C GLU A 117 -3.35 -8.81 0.28
N HIS A 118 -3.91 -7.70 -0.19
CA HIS A 118 -4.52 -6.62 0.60
C HIS A 118 -5.97 -6.34 0.24
N ARG A 119 -6.66 -7.29 -0.41
CA ARG A 119 -8.07 -7.15 -0.79
C ARG A 119 -8.92 -6.67 0.38
N LEU A 120 -8.91 -7.40 1.50
CA LEU A 120 -9.73 -7.07 2.66
C LEU A 120 -9.39 -5.69 3.28
N PRO A 121 -8.11 -5.35 3.55
CA PRO A 121 -7.76 -3.99 3.96
C PRO A 121 -8.22 -2.88 2.99
N MET A 122 -8.10 -3.09 1.68
CA MET A 122 -8.57 -2.13 0.68
C MET A 122 -10.09 -2.00 0.65
N LEU A 123 -10.81 -3.12 0.76
CA LEU A 123 -12.28 -3.12 0.89
C LEU A 123 -12.71 -2.43 2.20
N ALA A 124 -11.97 -2.62 3.29
CA ALA A 124 -12.27 -2.02 4.58
C ALA A 124 -12.15 -0.48 4.54
N VAL A 125 -11.09 0.07 3.95
CA VAL A 125 -10.99 1.54 3.79
C VAL A 125 -12.02 2.09 2.82
N LEU A 126 -12.35 1.37 1.74
CA LEU A 126 -13.39 1.77 0.78
C LEU A 126 -14.75 1.84 1.46
N HIS A 127 -15.15 0.77 2.16
CA HIS A 127 -16.35 0.72 2.98
C HIS A 127 -16.35 1.82 4.05
N GLN A 128 -15.22 2.07 4.70
CA GLN A 128 -15.17 3.08 5.76
C GLN A 128 -15.49 4.48 5.21
N LEU A 129 -15.01 4.83 4.01
CA LEU A 129 -15.34 6.12 3.38
C LEU A 129 -16.80 6.28 2.97
N THR A 130 -17.56 5.19 2.81
CA THR A 130 -18.98 5.26 2.44
C THR A 130 -19.88 5.45 3.65
N VAL A 131 -19.44 5.00 4.82
CA VAL A 131 -20.27 5.01 6.03
C VAL A 131 -19.88 6.08 7.05
N GLU A 132 -18.69 6.68 6.95
CA GLU A 132 -18.23 7.70 7.90
C GLU A 132 -17.29 8.77 7.31
N THR A 133 -17.20 9.91 8.00
CA THR A 133 -16.23 10.96 7.65
C THR A 133 -14.87 10.62 8.24
N VAL A 134 -13.90 10.38 7.37
CA VAL A 134 -12.55 9.96 7.79
C VAL A 134 -11.56 11.12 7.65
N PRO A 135 -10.97 11.64 8.76
CA PRO A 135 -9.99 12.72 8.70
C PRO A 135 -8.64 12.24 8.15
N THR A 136 -7.92 13.11 7.44
CA THR A 136 -6.58 12.83 6.88
C THR A 136 -5.51 12.60 7.95
N THR A 137 -5.72 13.17 9.14
CA THR A 137 -4.90 12.92 10.32
C THR A 137 -4.96 11.47 10.76
N GLN A 138 -6.04 10.76 10.44
CA GLN A 138 -6.39 9.42 10.93
C GLN A 138 -6.30 9.42 12.45
N ASP A 139 -7.22 10.14 13.09
CA ASP A 139 -7.33 10.10 14.54
C ASP A 139 -7.54 8.66 15.03
N THR A 140 -7.18 8.41 16.30
CA THR A 140 -7.25 7.07 16.88
C THR A 140 -8.62 6.40 16.67
N PRO A 141 -9.77 7.11 16.79
CA PRO A 141 -11.08 6.51 16.52
C PRO A 141 -11.29 6.01 15.08
N ALA A 142 -10.95 6.80 14.06
CA ALA A 142 -11.10 6.35 12.67
C ALA A 142 -10.17 5.16 12.36
N ALA A 143 -8.94 5.20 12.89
CA ALA A 143 -8.00 4.10 12.74
C ALA A 143 -8.45 2.82 13.48
N GLN A 144 -9.07 2.95 14.65
CA GLN A 144 -9.65 1.81 15.39
C GLN A 144 -10.77 1.14 14.60
N ARG A 145 -11.68 1.91 14.01
CA ARG A 145 -12.77 1.34 13.18
C ARG A 145 -12.26 0.67 11.90
N PHE A 146 -11.13 1.12 11.36
CA PHE A 146 -10.41 0.36 10.33
C PHE A 146 -9.93 -0.98 10.91
N GLY A 147 -9.30 -0.96 12.09
CA GLY A 147 -8.87 -2.15 12.82
C GLY A 147 -10.01 -3.15 13.05
N GLU A 148 -11.16 -2.71 13.56
CA GLU A 148 -12.34 -3.56 13.82
C GLU A 148 -12.83 -4.32 12.56
N ARG A 149 -12.56 -3.82 11.35
CA ARG A 149 -12.92 -4.51 10.10
C ARG A 149 -11.98 -5.67 9.77
N ILE A 150 -10.71 -5.57 10.15
CA ILE A 150 -9.64 -6.44 9.66
C ILE A 150 -8.72 -6.99 10.76
N ASP A 151 -9.09 -6.83 12.03
CA ASP A 151 -8.33 -7.25 13.21
C ASP A 151 -7.94 -8.73 13.16
N HIS A 152 -8.82 -9.58 12.65
CA HIS A 152 -8.62 -11.01 12.45
C HIS A 152 -7.45 -11.33 11.50
N LEU A 153 -7.06 -10.39 10.62
CA LEU A 153 -5.87 -10.52 9.76
C LEU A 153 -4.58 -10.19 10.52
N TYR A 154 -4.68 -9.51 11.65
CA TYR A 154 -3.55 -9.02 12.44
C TYR A 154 -3.70 -9.39 13.93
N PRO A 155 -3.72 -10.68 14.28
CA PRO A 155 -3.98 -11.14 15.65
C PRO A 155 -2.95 -10.67 16.69
N ASP A 156 -1.77 -10.23 16.26
CA ASP A 156 -0.68 -9.77 17.13
C ASP A 156 -0.65 -8.23 17.32
N VAL A 157 -1.64 -7.51 16.78
CA VAL A 157 -1.74 -6.04 16.90
C VAL A 157 -2.56 -5.67 18.12
N ASP A 158 -1.89 -5.51 19.26
CA ASP A 158 -2.53 -5.25 20.56
C ASP A 158 -2.70 -3.77 20.91
N SER A 159 -2.23 -2.83 20.07
CA SER A 159 -2.24 -1.40 20.39
C SER A 159 -2.97 -0.53 19.38
N ASP A 160 -3.85 0.34 19.88
CA ASP A 160 -4.61 1.31 19.09
C ASP A 160 -3.73 2.20 18.20
N SER A 161 -2.55 2.58 18.71
CA SER A 161 -1.58 3.41 18.00
C SER A 161 -0.96 2.73 16.77
N SER A 162 -1.08 1.40 16.67
CA SER A 162 -0.61 0.62 15.53
C SER A 162 -1.54 0.71 14.32
N TRP A 163 -2.81 1.06 14.50
CA TRP A 163 -3.77 1.12 13.39
C TRP A 163 -3.62 2.38 12.55
N VAL A 164 -3.24 3.51 13.15
CA VAL A 164 -3.08 4.81 12.45
C VAL A 164 -2.15 4.72 11.23
N PRO A 165 -0.89 4.25 11.36
CA PRO A 165 0.00 4.15 10.20
C PRO A 165 -0.49 3.14 9.16
N ARG A 166 -1.20 2.09 9.56
CA ARG A 166 -1.75 1.06 8.65
C ARG A 166 -2.91 1.62 7.83
N ALA A 167 -3.86 2.29 8.48
CA ALA A 167 -4.98 2.96 7.82
C ALA A 167 -4.48 4.01 6.83
N LYS A 168 -3.53 4.87 7.26
CA LYS A 168 -2.93 5.92 6.40
C LYS A 168 -2.45 5.41 5.06
N VAL A 169 -1.79 4.26 5.03
CA VAL A 169 -1.25 3.73 3.77
C VAL A 169 -2.34 3.27 2.83
N HIS A 170 -3.37 2.59 3.32
CA HIS A 170 -4.49 2.17 2.47
C HIS A 170 -5.31 3.37 1.95
N TYR A 171 -5.45 4.45 2.74
CA TYR A 171 -6.04 5.69 2.24
C TYR A 171 -5.17 6.40 1.20
N LYS A 172 -3.84 6.43 1.39
CA LYS A 172 -2.92 6.94 0.36
C LYS A 172 -3.04 6.15 -0.94
N TRP A 173 -3.22 4.83 -0.85
CA TRP A 173 -3.48 3.97 -1.99
C TRP A 173 -4.78 4.32 -2.70
N LEU A 174 -5.90 4.45 -1.97
CA LEU A 174 -7.17 4.90 -2.54
C LEU A 174 -7.04 6.27 -3.26
N VAL A 175 -6.28 7.21 -2.69
CA VAL A 175 -6.04 8.51 -3.31
C VAL A 175 -5.20 8.39 -4.57
N HIS A 176 -4.14 7.59 -4.55
CA HIS A 176 -3.28 7.37 -5.72
C HIS A 176 -4.05 6.75 -6.89
N LEU A 177 -5.00 5.87 -6.60
CA LEU A 177 -5.85 5.19 -7.58
C LEU A 177 -7.04 6.02 -8.04
N GLU A 178 -7.11 7.29 -7.62
CA GLU A 178 -8.23 8.19 -7.89
C GLU A 178 -9.59 7.67 -7.39
N LEU A 179 -9.61 6.67 -6.51
CA LEU A 179 -10.84 6.17 -5.86
C LEU A 179 -11.28 7.10 -4.72
N ALA A 180 -10.32 7.75 -4.07
CA ALA A 180 -10.58 8.77 -3.08
C ALA A 180 -9.83 10.07 -3.41
N LYS A 181 -10.22 11.16 -2.77
CA LYS A 181 -9.52 12.44 -2.80
C LYS A 181 -9.58 13.11 -1.43
N ILE A 182 -8.70 14.07 -1.21
CA ILE A 182 -8.72 14.88 0.01
C ILE A 182 -9.63 16.09 -0.22
N ARG A 183 -10.63 16.27 0.65
CA ARG A 183 -11.53 17.43 0.68
C ARG A 183 -11.65 17.93 2.11
N SER A 184 -11.33 19.19 2.35
CA SER A 184 -11.46 19.83 3.68
C SER A 184 -10.85 19.01 4.82
N SER A 185 -9.62 18.52 4.63
CA SER A 185 -8.89 17.69 5.60
C SER A 185 -9.45 16.28 5.86
N SER A 186 -10.40 15.81 5.06
CA SER A 186 -10.93 14.44 5.11
C SER A 186 -10.74 13.70 3.79
N TYR A 187 -10.69 12.38 3.84
CA TYR A 187 -10.79 11.54 2.65
C TYR A 187 -12.25 11.40 2.24
N VAL A 188 -12.54 11.53 0.95
CA VAL A 188 -13.87 11.34 0.36
C VAL A 188 -13.75 10.55 -0.93
N LEU A 189 -14.75 9.74 -1.27
CA LEU A 189 -14.77 9.04 -2.55
C LEU A 189 -14.87 10.02 -3.73
N THR A 190 -14.32 9.58 -4.86
CA THR A 190 -14.58 10.16 -6.18
C THR A 190 -15.72 9.42 -6.86
N GLU A 191 -16.19 9.91 -8.01
CA GLU A 191 -17.18 9.19 -8.82
C GLU A 191 -16.70 7.78 -9.25
N ILE A 192 -15.38 7.62 -9.45
CA ILE A 192 -14.77 6.31 -9.76
C ILE A 192 -14.82 5.43 -8.50
N GLY A 193 -14.48 5.98 -7.34
CA GLY A 193 -14.57 5.28 -6.05
C GLY A 193 -15.99 4.81 -5.74
N ASP A 194 -16.99 5.67 -5.94
CA ASP A 194 -18.40 5.33 -5.78
C ASP A 194 -18.81 4.19 -6.73
N GLY A 195 -18.42 4.26 -8.00
CA GLY A 195 -18.70 3.19 -8.97
C GLY A 195 -18.00 1.86 -8.66
N VAL A 196 -16.80 1.89 -8.05
CA VAL A 196 -16.11 0.68 -7.57
C VAL A 196 -16.80 0.12 -6.34
N PHE A 197 -17.21 0.97 -5.40
CA PHE A 197 -17.99 0.57 -4.22
C PHE A 197 -19.24 -0.21 -4.63
N GLU A 198 -20.06 0.33 -5.55
CA GLU A 198 -21.27 -0.34 -6.04
C GLU A 198 -21.01 -1.73 -6.65
N GLN A 199 -19.83 -1.94 -7.25
CA GLN A 199 -19.45 -3.22 -7.86
C GLN A 199 -19.02 -4.27 -6.84
N VAL A 200 -18.38 -3.84 -5.74
CA VAL A 200 -17.78 -4.74 -4.75
C VAL A 200 -18.58 -4.79 -3.44
N GLU A 201 -19.71 -4.08 -3.35
CA GLU A 201 -20.55 -4.02 -2.15
C GLU A 201 -20.97 -5.41 -1.66
N ALA A 202 -21.33 -6.31 -2.57
CA ALA A 202 -21.68 -7.69 -2.26
C ALA A 202 -20.52 -8.53 -1.72
N GLU A 203 -19.29 -8.03 -1.78
CA GLU A 203 -18.09 -8.68 -1.26
C GLU A 203 -17.77 -8.27 0.19
N TYR A 204 -18.48 -7.29 0.76
CA TYR A 204 -18.23 -6.85 2.13
C TYR A 204 -18.78 -7.84 3.16
N PRO A 205 -18.00 -8.16 4.20
CA PRO A 205 -18.53 -8.93 5.33
C PRO A 205 -19.69 -8.22 6.03
N ASP A 206 -20.84 -8.89 6.17
CA ASP A 206 -22.07 -8.37 6.81
C ASP A 206 -21.81 -7.72 8.19
N GLN A 207 -20.82 -8.23 8.94
CA GLN A 207 -20.47 -7.70 10.26
C GLN A 207 -19.97 -6.24 10.23
N TRP A 208 -19.48 -5.74 9.09
CA TRP A 208 -18.95 -4.38 8.99
C TRP A 208 -20.04 -3.31 9.11
N ASP A 209 -21.28 -3.61 8.76
CA ASP A 209 -22.43 -2.72 8.94
C ASP A 209 -22.79 -2.52 10.42
N SER A 210 -22.37 -3.45 11.28
CA SER A 210 -22.63 -3.39 12.73
C SER A 210 -21.60 -2.57 13.51
N ILE A 211 -20.52 -2.13 12.85
CA ILE A 211 -19.47 -1.31 13.46
C ILE A 211 -20.03 0.07 13.82
N GLN A 212 -19.86 0.48 15.07
CA GLN A 212 -20.40 1.75 15.55
C GLN A 212 -19.66 2.93 14.93
N ILE A 213 -20.32 3.59 13.98
CA ILE A 213 -19.83 4.83 13.37
C ILE A 213 -20.05 5.98 14.35
N HIS A 214 -18.97 6.68 14.70
CA HIS A 214 -19.10 7.92 15.46
C HIS A 214 -19.48 9.06 14.51
N THR A 215 -20.74 9.50 14.56
CA THR A 215 -21.23 10.69 13.84
C THR A 215 -21.08 11.99 14.64
N GLY A 216 -20.35 11.94 15.77
CA GLY A 216 -20.07 13.11 16.60
C GLY A 216 -18.87 13.92 16.08
N PRO A 217 -18.70 15.15 16.58
CA PRO A 217 -17.60 16.01 16.14
C PRO A 217 -16.25 15.37 16.46
N THR A 218 -15.41 15.27 15.44
CA THR A 218 -14.01 14.86 15.54
C THR A 218 -13.19 15.96 16.22
N LEU A 219 -12.02 15.63 16.77
CA LEU A 219 -11.12 16.64 17.35
C LEU A 219 -10.70 17.73 16.33
N SER A 220 -10.79 17.44 15.04
CA SER A 220 -10.63 18.40 13.94
C SER A 220 -11.73 19.46 13.85
N ASP A 221 -12.91 19.21 14.41
CA ASP A 221 -14.05 20.14 14.36
C ASP A 221 -13.99 21.26 15.41
N PHE A 222 -13.00 21.21 16.32
CA PHE A 222 -12.82 22.15 17.43
C PHE A 222 -11.49 22.90 17.37
N GLY A 223 -10.98 23.18 16.16
CA GLY A 223 -9.68 23.81 15.90
C GLY A 223 -9.22 24.91 16.85
#